data_AF-A0A4V3CBK4-F1
#
_entry.id   AF-A0A4V3CBK4-F1
#
_cell.length_a   1.000
_cell.length_b   1.000
_cell.length_c   1.000
_cell.angle_alpha   90.00
_cell.angle_beta   90.00
_cell.angle_gamma   90.00
#
_symmetry.space_group_name_H-M   'P 1'
#
loop_
_entity.id
_entity.type
_entity.pdbx_description
1 polymer ?
#
loop_
_entity_poly.entity_id
_entity_poly.type
_entity_poly.pdbx_seq_one_letter_code
_entity_poly.pdbx_strand_id
1 'polypeptide(L)'
;MGYWGYLVAAKSDLPLDALPTSSTFGDEYVRVEPIGDGWQLAWVAGTTDNPLTGSQALARTTGHPVLAALIVDSDCGPVAAADPQGSTWSGTLAKSRAIDSYHMPDDGISPSAAVASFRSWSEAAALPLDESLAIQALTPDATDPEHLFGLLLQATAIAPSQP
;
A
#
# COMPACT_ATOMS: atom_id res chain seq x y z
N MET A 1 -9.22 17.06 10.55
CA MET A 1 -8.65 15.82 11.09
C MET A 1 -8.68 14.86 9.93
N GLY A 2 -7.51 14.57 9.37
CA GLY A 2 -7.35 13.60 8.32
C GLY A 2 -7.48 12.18 8.87
N TYR A 3 -7.43 11.22 7.97
CA TYR A 3 -7.45 9.81 8.30
C TYR A 3 -6.09 9.38 8.88
N TRP A 4 -6.15 8.57 9.93
CA TRP A 4 -4.99 7.90 10.51
C TRP A 4 -5.30 6.40 10.59
N GLY A 5 -4.54 5.60 9.85
CA GLY A 5 -4.79 4.17 9.77
C GLY A 5 -4.22 3.55 8.51
N TYR A 6 -4.58 2.30 8.26
CA TYR A 6 -4.09 1.54 7.12
C TYR A 6 -5.11 1.44 5.99
N LEU A 7 -4.59 1.58 4.78
CA LEU A 7 -5.20 1.06 3.57
C LEU A 7 -4.52 -0.27 3.22
N VAL A 8 -5.29 -1.35 3.09
CA VAL A 8 -4.76 -2.69 2.81
C VAL A 8 -5.52 -3.29 1.63
N ALA A 9 -4.80 -3.60 0.55
CA ALA A 9 -5.34 -4.24 -0.64
C ALA A 9 -4.83 -5.67 -0.74
N ALA A 10 -5.75 -6.63 -0.75
CA ALA A 10 -5.44 -8.06 -0.86
C ALA A 10 -6.56 -8.81 -1.56
N LYS A 11 -6.20 -9.88 -2.26
CA LYS A 11 -7.16 -10.83 -2.85
C LYS A 11 -7.50 -11.91 -1.84
N SER A 12 -8.79 -12.17 -1.64
CA SER A 12 -9.28 -13.17 -0.69
C SER A 12 -10.71 -13.58 -1.01
N ASP A 13 -11.03 -14.86 -0.81
CA ASP A 13 -12.40 -15.39 -0.91
C ASP A 13 -13.24 -15.06 0.35
N LEU A 14 -12.57 -14.74 1.46
CA LEU A 14 -13.19 -14.27 2.71
C LEU A 14 -13.04 -12.75 2.84
N PRO A 15 -13.99 -12.06 3.51
CA PRO A 15 -13.80 -10.66 3.90
C PRO A 15 -12.48 -10.46 4.65
N LEU A 16 -11.71 -9.41 4.32
CA LEU A 16 -10.40 -9.19 4.95
C LEU A 16 -10.51 -9.01 6.47
N ASP A 17 -11.56 -8.38 6.98
CA ASP A 17 -11.81 -8.21 8.42
C ASP A 17 -12.11 -9.51 9.15
N ALA A 18 -12.48 -10.58 8.44
CA ALA A 18 -12.66 -11.91 9.01
C ALA A 18 -11.33 -12.71 9.12
N LEU A 19 -10.23 -12.23 8.53
CA LEU A 19 -8.94 -12.90 8.59
C LEU A 19 -8.19 -12.52 9.87
N PRO A 20 -7.71 -13.48 10.68
CA PRO A 20 -6.96 -13.18 11.90
C PRO A 20 -5.71 -12.32 11.64
N THR A 21 -5.08 -12.47 10.48
CA THR A 21 -3.90 -11.69 10.07
C THR A 21 -4.18 -10.21 9.90
N SER A 22 -5.42 -9.79 9.72
CA SER A 22 -5.77 -8.37 9.56
C SER A 22 -5.55 -7.57 10.83
N SER A 23 -5.60 -8.22 12.00
CA SER A 23 -5.24 -7.61 13.30
C SER A 23 -3.82 -7.07 13.36
N THR A 24 -2.93 -7.49 12.45
CA THR A 24 -1.55 -6.95 12.36
C THR A 24 -1.50 -5.50 11.90
N PHE A 25 -2.58 -4.99 11.30
CA PHE A 25 -2.74 -3.59 10.90
C PHE A 25 -3.57 -2.78 11.91
N GLY A 26 -4.00 -3.41 13.00
CA GLY A 26 -4.97 -2.85 13.94
C GLY A 26 -6.26 -3.66 13.97
N ASP A 27 -7.02 -3.49 15.04
CA ASP A 27 -8.29 -4.16 15.32
C ASP A 27 -9.46 -3.16 15.46
N GLU A 28 -9.18 -1.86 15.33
CA GLU A 28 -10.16 -0.81 15.44
C GLU A 28 -10.76 -0.46 14.07
N TYR A 29 -12.09 -0.38 14.02
CA TYR A 29 -12.88 0.08 12.87
C TYR A 29 -12.36 -0.39 11.50
N VAL A 30 -12.73 -1.61 11.12
CA VAL A 30 -12.39 -2.14 9.80
C VAL A 30 -13.56 -1.96 8.84
N ARG A 31 -13.33 -1.24 7.74
CA ARG A 31 -14.25 -1.17 6.59
C ARG A 31 -13.62 -1.89 5.42
N VAL A 32 -14.30 -2.91 4.89
CA VAL A 32 -13.82 -3.70 3.75
C VAL A 32 -14.72 -3.45 2.54
N GLU A 33 -14.10 -3.19 1.40
CA GLU A 33 -14.80 -2.92 0.14
C GLU A 33 -14.24 -3.78 -0.99
N PRO A 34 -15.08 -4.40 -1.82
CA PRO A 34 -14.61 -5.08 -3.02
C PRO A 34 -14.11 -4.05 -4.05
N ILE A 35 -12.94 -4.31 -4.63
CA ILE A 35 -12.34 -3.46 -5.68
C ILE A 35 -12.19 -4.17 -7.03
N GLY A 36 -12.72 -5.39 -7.17
CA GLY A 36 -12.80 -6.14 -8.44
C GLY A 36 -11.96 -7.42 -8.45
N ASP A 37 -12.34 -8.42 -9.26
CA ASP A 37 -11.58 -9.67 -9.46
C ASP A 37 -11.13 -10.41 -8.17
N GLY A 38 -11.95 -10.33 -7.11
CA GLY A 38 -11.68 -10.93 -5.80
C GLY A 38 -10.74 -10.10 -4.90
N TRP A 39 -10.25 -8.96 -5.38
CA TRP A 39 -9.53 -7.99 -4.58
C TRP A 39 -10.48 -7.18 -3.68
N GLN A 40 -9.98 -6.89 -2.50
CA GLN A 40 -10.66 -6.11 -1.48
C GLN A 40 -9.72 -5.02 -0.96
N LEU A 41 -10.27 -3.86 -0.65
CA LEU A 41 -9.60 -2.75 0.04
C LEU A 41 -10.18 -2.67 1.46
N ALA A 42 -9.33 -2.86 2.46
CA ALA A 42 -9.65 -2.63 3.85
C ALA A 42 -9.09 -1.29 4.33
N TRP A 43 -9.92 -0.54 5.03
CA TRP A 43 -9.55 0.61 5.84
C TRP A 43 -9.53 0.14 7.29
N VAL A 44 -8.39 0.25 7.96
CA VAL A 44 -8.21 -0.21 9.33
C VAL A 44 -7.75 0.97 10.17
N ALA A 45 -8.49 1.35 11.21
CA ALA A 45 -7.96 2.32 12.16
C ALA A 45 -6.86 1.65 13.00
N GLY A 46 -5.68 2.27 13.05
CA GLY A 46 -4.52 1.68 13.71
C GLY A 46 -3.29 2.57 13.62
N THR A 47 -2.36 2.38 14.56
CA THR A 47 -1.17 3.24 14.71
C THR A 47 0.14 2.44 14.74
N THR A 48 0.13 1.18 14.33
CA THR A 48 1.39 0.45 14.14
C THR A 48 2.23 1.11 13.04
N ASP A 49 3.53 1.25 13.23
CA ASP A 49 4.33 2.17 12.40
C ASP A 49 4.79 1.58 11.05
N ASN A 50 4.57 0.28 10.78
CA ASN A 50 5.14 -0.38 9.60
C ASN A 50 4.14 -1.31 8.89
N PRO A 51 3.74 -1.02 7.64
CA PRO A 51 2.84 -1.88 6.86
C PRO A 51 3.47 -3.21 6.42
N LEU A 52 4.80 -3.34 6.38
CA LEU A 52 5.48 -4.48 5.75
C LEU A 52 5.19 -5.81 6.46
N THR A 53 5.26 -5.85 7.78
CA THR A 53 5.07 -7.10 8.54
C THR A 53 3.66 -7.66 8.32
N GLY A 54 2.65 -6.79 8.35
CA GLY A 54 1.27 -7.16 8.07
C GLY A 54 1.10 -7.63 6.62
N SER A 55 1.71 -6.93 5.65
CA SER A 55 1.66 -7.32 4.24
C SER A 55 2.25 -8.71 4.00
N GLN A 56 3.39 -9.02 4.62
CA GLN A 56 4.01 -10.35 4.51
C GLN A 56 3.13 -11.46 5.12
N ALA A 57 2.55 -11.21 6.29
CA ALA A 57 1.67 -12.17 6.94
C ALA A 57 0.42 -12.42 6.08
N LEU A 58 -0.21 -11.34 5.61
CA LEU A 58 -1.42 -11.43 4.80
C LEU A 58 -1.16 -12.10 3.45
N ALA A 59 -0.06 -11.77 2.76
CA ALA A 59 0.28 -12.39 1.48
C ALA A 59 0.49 -13.91 1.60
N ARG A 60 1.09 -14.38 2.69
CA ARG A 60 1.22 -15.81 2.98
C ARG A 60 -0.11 -16.48 3.27
N THR A 61 -1.00 -15.79 3.99
CA THR A 61 -2.32 -16.31 4.36
C THR A 61 -3.27 -16.39 3.16
N THR A 62 -3.26 -15.39 2.30
CA THR A 62 -4.14 -15.35 1.12
C THR A 62 -3.56 -16.09 -0.08
N GLY A 63 -2.25 -16.29 -0.12
CA GLY A 63 -1.56 -16.85 -1.29
C GLY A 63 -1.49 -15.87 -2.47
N HIS A 64 -1.71 -14.58 -2.23
CA HIS A 64 -1.75 -13.53 -3.25
C HIS A 64 -0.91 -12.31 -2.83
N PRO A 65 -0.46 -11.48 -3.80
CA PRO A 65 0.22 -10.23 -3.48
C PRO A 65 -0.64 -9.29 -2.62
N VAL A 66 0.03 -8.46 -1.82
CA VAL A 66 -0.59 -7.46 -0.94
C VAL A 66 0.13 -6.13 -1.10
N LEU A 67 -0.64 -5.04 -1.15
CA LEU A 67 -0.16 -3.68 -0.89
C LEU A 67 -0.82 -3.15 0.38
N ALA A 68 -0.05 -2.46 1.21
CA ALA A 68 -0.59 -1.74 2.36
C ALA A 68 0.13 -0.41 2.58
N ALA A 69 -0.59 0.62 2.98
CA ALA A 69 -0.04 1.91 3.37
C ALA A 69 -0.55 2.29 4.77
N LEU A 70 0.33 2.80 5.62
CA LEU A 70 -0.06 3.55 6.80
C LEU A 70 -0.22 5.01 6.38
N ILE A 71 -1.40 5.56 6.56
CA ILE A 71 -1.73 6.96 6.29
C ILE A 71 -1.68 7.75 7.59
N VAL A 72 -0.98 8.88 7.54
CA VAL A 72 -0.76 9.78 8.68
C VAL A 72 -1.42 11.11 8.36
N ASP A 73 -2.54 11.39 9.06
CA ASP A 73 -3.37 12.61 8.96
C ASP A 73 -3.78 12.97 7.51
N SER A 74 -3.95 11.97 6.63
CA SER A 74 -4.16 12.16 5.19
C SER A 74 -3.11 13.02 4.48
N ASP A 75 -1.90 13.11 5.04
CA ASP A 75 -0.81 13.93 4.49
C ASP A 75 0.27 13.10 3.80
N CYS A 76 0.64 11.96 4.39
CA CYS A 76 1.71 11.10 3.92
C CYS A 76 1.69 9.71 4.56
N GLY A 77 2.65 8.87 4.21
CA GLY A 77 3.05 7.75 5.06
C GLY A 77 3.73 6.59 4.32
N PRO A 78 4.25 5.61 5.07
CA PRO A 78 4.96 4.48 4.48
C PRO A 78 3.97 3.55 3.76
N VAL A 79 4.43 3.00 2.63
CA VAL A 79 3.73 1.98 1.85
C VAL A 79 4.65 0.77 1.69
N ALA A 80 4.07 -0.41 1.77
CA ALA A 80 4.79 -1.66 1.58
C ALA A 80 3.98 -2.63 0.74
N ALA A 81 4.70 -3.51 0.07
CA ALA A 81 4.13 -4.58 -0.72
C ALA A 81 4.85 -5.90 -0.44
N ALA A 82 4.12 -7.00 -0.52
CA ALA A 82 4.66 -8.34 -0.33
C ALA A 82 3.96 -9.33 -1.28
N ASP A 83 4.71 -10.31 -1.75
CA ASP A 83 4.17 -11.46 -2.49
C ASP A 83 4.24 -12.74 -1.62
N PRO A 84 3.48 -13.80 -1.98
CA PRO A 84 3.49 -15.05 -1.22
C PRO A 84 4.81 -15.85 -1.33
N GLN A 85 5.65 -15.55 -2.32
CA GLN A 85 6.97 -16.18 -2.54
C GLN A 85 8.09 -15.52 -1.71
N GLY A 86 7.79 -14.40 -1.07
CA GLY A 86 8.68 -13.70 -0.14
C GLY A 86 9.34 -12.44 -0.69
N SER A 87 9.04 -12.01 -1.93
CA SER A 87 9.52 -10.72 -2.41
C SER A 87 8.77 -9.59 -1.70
N THR A 88 9.49 -8.53 -1.37
CA THR A 88 8.96 -7.38 -0.65
C THR A 88 9.42 -6.09 -1.28
N TRP A 89 8.63 -5.04 -1.09
CA TRP A 89 8.97 -3.68 -1.46
C TRP A 89 8.47 -2.71 -0.39
N SER A 90 9.14 -1.57 -0.26
CA SER A 90 8.75 -0.47 0.61
C SER A 90 9.06 0.87 -0.05
N GLY A 91 8.23 1.87 0.24
CA GLY A 91 8.42 3.26 -0.16
C GLY A 91 7.62 4.20 0.75
N THR A 92 7.54 5.47 0.35
CA THR A 92 6.84 6.51 1.11
C THR A 92 5.97 7.34 0.17
N LEU A 93 4.68 7.46 0.49
CA LEU A 93 3.73 8.33 -0.19
C LEU A 93 3.88 9.76 0.32
N ALA A 94 3.82 10.74 -0.59
CA ALA A 94 4.06 12.16 -0.29
C ALA A 94 5.37 12.37 0.50
N LYS A 95 6.47 11.78 0.01
CA LYS A 95 7.76 11.68 0.71
C LYS A 95 8.29 13.03 1.22
N SER A 96 8.14 14.12 0.46
CA SER A 96 8.57 15.45 0.92
C SER A 96 7.83 15.88 2.19
N ARG A 97 6.50 15.67 2.25
CA ARG A 97 5.71 15.96 3.46
C ARG A 97 6.06 15.06 4.63
N ALA A 98 6.28 13.77 4.37
CA ALA A 98 6.70 12.82 5.40
C ALA A 98 7.99 13.27 6.11
N ILE A 99 8.96 13.77 5.35
CA ILE A 99 10.23 14.25 5.89
C ILE A 99 10.07 15.62 6.56
N ASP A 100 9.50 16.59 5.84
CA ASP A 100 9.53 18.00 6.25
C ASP A 100 8.56 18.30 7.40
N SER A 101 7.37 17.70 7.40
CA SER A 101 6.30 17.98 8.35
C SER A 101 6.17 16.92 9.46
N TYR A 102 6.48 15.66 9.14
CA TYR A 102 6.32 14.53 10.06
C TYR A 102 7.64 13.95 10.57
N HIS A 103 8.78 14.50 10.12
CA HIS A 103 10.12 14.10 10.55
C HIS A 103 10.41 12.60 10.37
N MET A 104 9.79 11.96 9.37
CA MET A 104 10.10 10.59 9.01
C MET A 104 11.53 10.49 8.44
N PRO A 105 12.25 9.37 8.64
CA PRO A 105 13.58 9.19 8.10
C PRO A 105 13.61 9.30 6.57
N ASP A 106 14.60 10.02 6.02
CA ASP A 106 14.88 9.99 4.58
C ASP A 106 15.74 8.76 4.25
N ASP A 107 15.23 7.91 3.36
CA ASP A 107 15.93 6.73 2.84
C ASP A 107 16.96 7.07 1.75
N GLY A 108 17.01 8.32 1.27
CA GLY A 108 17.90 8.77 0.20
C GLY A 108 17.58 8.16 -1.19
N ILE A 109 16.47 7.43 -1.32
CA ILE A 109 16.05 6.80 -2.57
C ILE A 109 15.47 7.88 -3.50
N SER A 110 15.99 7.93 -4.73
CA SER A 110 15.48 8.83 -5.77
C SER A 110 14.12 8.36 -6.28
N PRO A 111 13.27 9.25 -6.83
CA PRO A 111 11.97 8.85 -7.39
C PRO A 111 12.09 7.78 -8.48
N SER A 112 13.09 7.91 -9.35
CA SER A 112 13.37 6.91 -10.38
C SER A 112 13.78 5.54 -9.81
N ALA A 113 14.56 5.52 -8.72
CA ALA A 113 14.94 4.29 -8.04
C ALA A 113 13.75 3.66 -7.29
N ALA A 114 12.88 4.47 -6.69
CA ALA A 114 11.64 4.02 -6.06
C ALA A 114 10.74 3.31 -7.08
N VAL A 115 10.49 3.91 -8.25
CA VAL A 115 9.70 3.30 -9.33
C VAL A 115 10.37 2.04 -9.88
N ALA A 116 11.69 2.05 -10.08
CA ALA A 116 12.42 0.87 -10.56
C ALA A 116 12.32 -0.30 -9.58
N SER A 117 12.45 -0.04 -8.27
CA SER A 117 12.30 -1.07 -7.24
C SER A 117 10.86 -1.60 -7.15
N PHE A 118 9.86 -0.72 -7.30
CA PHE A 118 8.45 -1.12 -7.33
C PHE A 118 8.15 -2.02 -8.53
N ARG A 119 8.75 -1.72 -9.70
CA ARG A 119 8.67 -2.58 -10.88
C ARG A 119 9.23 -3.96 -10.64
N SER A 120 10.42 -4.06 -10.05
CA SER A 120 11.02 -5.36 -9.73
C SER A 120 10.12 -6.20 -8.83
N TRP A 121 9.44 -5.58 -7.87
CA TRP A 121 8.45 -6.28 -7.04
C TRP A 121 7.19 -6.66 -7.83
N SER A 122 6.64 -5.77 -8.66
CA SER A 122 5.47 -6.07 -9.50
C SER A 122 5.72 -7.25 -10.43
N GLU A 123 6.89 -7.30 -11.06
CA GLU A 123 7.33 -8.42 -11.90
C GLU A 123 7.41 -9.73 -11.12
N ALA A 124 8.00 -9.72 -9.92
CA ALA A 124 8.09 -10.89 -9.05
C ALA A 124 6.71 -11.38 -8.57
N ALA A 125 5.79 -10.44 -8.31
CA ALA A 125 4.41 -10.68 -7.94
C ALA A 125 3.52 -11.11 -9.12
N ALA A 126 4.06 -11.15 -10.35
CA ALA A 126 3.34 -11.41 -11.60
C ALA A 126 2.16 -10.44 -11.84
N LEU A 127 2.32 -9.18 -11.42
CA LEU A 127 1.37 -8.09 -11.65
C LEU A 127 1.87 -7.21 -12.81
N PRO A 128 0.99 -6.81 -13.74
CA PRO A 128 1.34 -5.82 -14.76
C PRO A 128 1.71 -4.49 -14.10
N LEU A 129 2.44 -3.63 -14.80
CA LEU A 129 2.78 -2.31 -14.30
C LEU A 129 2.54 -1.22 -15.34
N ASP A 130 1.68 -0.26 -15.01
CA ASP A 130 1.67 1.07 -15.64
C ASP A 130 2.68 1.98 -14.92
N GLU A 131 3.83 2.17 -15.56
CA GLU A 131 4.90 3.01 -15.00
C GLU A 131 4.47 4.47 -14.82
N SER A 132 3.58 4.98 -15.67
CA SER A 132 3.17 6.39 -15.61
C SER A 132 2.35 6.67 -14.35
N LEU A 133 1.51 5.72 -13.94
CA LEU A 133 0.75 5.81 -12.69
C LEU A 133 1.66 5.61 -11.47
N ALA A 134 2.61 4.67 -11.54
CA ALA A 134 3.60 4.48 -10.48
C ALA A 134 4.49 5.72 -10.26
N ILE A 135 4.91 6.40 -11.33
CA ILE A 135 5.65 7.66 -11.26
C ILE A 135 4.82 8.74 -10.58
N GLN A 136 3.53 8.87 -10.94
CA GLN A 136 2.63 9.84 -10.31
C GLN A 136 2.48 9.57 -8.81
N ALA A 137 2.25 8.30 -8.44
CA ALA A 137 2.07 7.89 -7.04
C ALA A 137 3.32 8.12 -6.17
N LEU A 138 4.51 7.90 -6.74
CA LEU A 138 5.80 7.97 -6.02
C LEU A 138 6.54 9.29 -6.22
N THR A 139 5.88 10.31 -6.79
CA THR A 139 6.46 11.65 -6.88
C THR A 139 6.56 12.25 -5.47
N PRO A 140 7.74 12.74 -5.02
CA PRO A 140 7.93 13.17 -3.63
C PRO A 140 6.99 14.27 -3.15
N ASP A 141 6.71 15.24 -4.02
CA ASP A 141 5.88 16.41 -3.72
C ASP A 141 4.38 16.16 -3.99
N ALA A 142 4.01 14.93 -4.36
CA ALA A 142 2.61 14.58 -4.52
C ALA A 142 1.86 14.67 -3.17
N THR A 143 0.55 14.89 -3.25
CA THR A 143 -0.34 15.04 -2.11
C THR A 143 -1.47 14.02 -2.18
N ASP A 144 -2.30 13.93 -1.13
CA ASP A 144 -3.44 13.01 -1.06
C ASP A 144 -2.98 11.54 -1.10
N PRO A 145 -2.34 11.04 -0.02
CA PRO A 145 -1.73 9.72 -0.01
C PRO A 145 -2.76 8.59 -0.22
N GLU A 146 -4.03 8.79 0.12
CA GLU A 146 -5.10 7.85 -0.21
C GLU A 146 -5.30 7.73 -1.73
N HIS A 147 -5.31 8.86 -2.45
CA HIS A 147 -5.31 8.85 -3.91
C HIS A 147 -4.03 8.22 -4.48
N LEU A 148 -2.85 8.57 -3.95
CA LEU A 148 -1.57 7.99 -4.41
C LEU A 148 -1.52 6.47 -4.21
N PHE A 149 -2.08 5.96 -3.10
CA PHE A 149 -2.24 4.53 -2.89
C PHE A 149 -3.15 3.91 -3.94
N GLY A 150 -4.29 4.55 -4.24
CA GLY A 150 -5.17 4.16 -5.33
C GLY A 150 -4.47 4.09 -6.68
N LEU A 151 -3.58 5.04 -6.99
CA LEU A 151 -2.76 5.02 -8.21
C LEU A 151 -1.81 3.82 -8.25
N LEU A 152 -1.22 3.39 -7.12
CA LEU A 152 -0.40 2.16 -7.08
C LEU A 152 -1.24 0.91 -7.35
N LEU A 153 -2.48 0.85 -6.82
CA LEU A 153 -3.39 -0.26 -7.09
C LEU A 153 -3.81 -0.30 -8.57
N GLN A 154 -4.05 0.85 -9.18
CA GLN A 154 -4.35 0.95 -10.61
C GLN A 154 -3.14 0.61 -11.47
N ALA A 155 -1.94 1.08 -11.08
CA ALA A 155 -0.70 0.78 -11.76
C ALA A 155 -0.45 -0.72 -11.84
N THR A 156 -0.88 -1.48 -10.83
CA THR A 156 -0.69 -2.94 -10.72
C THR A 156 -1.90 -3.76 -11.18
N ALA A 157 -2.94 -3.11 -11.70
CA ALA A 157 -4.24 -3.71 -12.04
C ALA A 157 -4.93 -4.47 -10.88
N ILE A 158 -4.58 -4.14 -9.63
CA ILE A 158 -5.28 -4.62 -8.42
C ILE A 158 -6.65 -3.94 -8.29
N ALA A 159 -6.72 -2.66 -8.66
CA ALA A 159 -7.95 -1.91 -8.78
C ALA A 159 -8.16 -1.47 -10.24
N PRO A 160 -9.41 -1.39 -10.72
CA PRO A 160 -9.69 -0.84 -12.03
C PRO A 160 -9.27 0.64 -12.08
N SER A 161 -8.74 1.06 -13.23
CA SER A 161 -8.56 2.49 -13.52
C SER A 161 -9.90 3.19 -13.42
N GLN A 162 -9.97 4.27 -12.65
CA GLN A 162 -11.17 5.12 -12.65
C GLN A 162 -11.28 5.80 -14.04
N PRO A 163 -12.46 5.82 -14.67
CA PRO A 163 -12.68 6.44 -15.99
C PRO A 163 -12.58 7.96 -15.96
#